data_AF-A0A2U1QAP4-F1
#
_entry.id   AF-A0A2U1QAP4-F1
#
_cell.length_a   1.000
_cell.length_b   1.000
_cell.length_c   1.000
_cell.angle_alpha   90.00
_cell.angle_beta   90.00
_cell.angle_gamma   90.00
#
_symmetry.space_group_name_H-M   'P 1'
#
loop_
_entity.id
_entity.type
_entity.pdbx_description
1 polymer ?
#
loop_
_entity_poly.entity_id
_entity_poly.type
_entity_poly.pdbx_seq_one_letter_code
_entity_poly.pdbx_strand_id
1 'polypeptide(L)'
;MRVLSFQMSLHVALDSAKGSNNLHTEATPVVFHRDIKKSNIPIDSKLTATVADFELLRFAPILSDYEVGPNYASTDVRGTPLSCFPSYSLAE
;
A
#
# COMPACT_ATOMS: atom_id res chain seq x y z
N MET A 1 7.93 -15.88 -16.58
CA MET A 1 7.02 -15.58 -15.46
C MET A 1 6.78 -16.88 -14.70
N ARG A 2 7.17 -16.98 -13.43
CA ARG A 2 6.95 -18.21 -12.65
C ARG A 2 5.48 -18.27 -12.24
N VAL A 3 4.78 -19.33 -12.63
CA VAL A 3 3.40 -19.57 -12.21
C VAL A 3 3.43 -20.09 -10.78
N LEU A 4 2.75 -19.41 -9.87
CA LEU A 4 2.59 -19.84 -8.49
C LEU A 4 1.40 -20.79 -8.39
N SER A 5 1.48 -21.80 -7.53
CA SER A 5 0.29 -22.57 -7.16
C SER A 5 -0.71 -21.66 -6.43
N PHE A 6 -1.97 -22.08 -6.35
CA PHE A 6 -2.97 -21.35 -5.59
C PHE A 6 -2.56 -21.16 -4.12
N GLN A 7 -2.03 -22.21 -3.49
CA GLN A 7 -1.52 -22.15 -2.12
C GLN A 7 -0.37 -21.15 -1.96
N MET A 8 0.59 -21.11 -2.89
CA MET A 8 1.67 -20.13 -2.87
C MET A 8 1.14 -18.71 -3.07
N SER A 9 0.13 -18.53 -3.92
CA SER A 9 -0.50 -17.23 -4.16
C SER A 9 -1.22 -16.71 -2.92
N LEU A 10 -1.88 -17.60 -2.16
CA LEU A 10 -2.48 -17.25 -0.87
C LEU A 10 -1.43 -16.82 0.16
N HIS A 11 -0.27 -17.50 0.20
CA HIS A 11 0.81 -17.14 1.10
C HIS A 11 1.38 -15.74 0.79
N VAL A 12 1.65 -15.48 -0.49
CA VAL A 12 2.10 -14.17 -0.97
C VAL A 12 1.08 -13.07 -0.65
N ALA A 13 -0.22 -13.33 -0.86
CA ALA A 13 -1.28 -12.38 -0.53
C ALA A 13 -1.34 -12.08 0.98
N LEU A 14 -1.18 -13.11 1.82
CA LEU A 14 -1.15 -12.96 3.28
C LEU A 14 0.05 -12.11 3.73
N ASP A 15 1.25 -12.42 3.23
CA ASP A 15 2.46 -11.67 3.58
C ASP A 15 2.38 -10.20 3.11
N SER A 16 1.82 -9.97 1.93
CA SER A 16 1.55 -8.62 1.41
C SER A 16 0.58 -7.84 2.32
N ALA A 17 -0.50 -8.50 2.76
CA ALA A 17 -1.49 -7.91 3.65
C ALA A 17 -0.89 -7.58 5.03
N LYS A 18 -0.04 -8.47 5.58
CA LYS A 18 0.69 -8.21 6.83
C LYS A 18 1.63 -7.01 6.68
N GLY A 19 2.42 -6.97 5.61
CA GLY A 19 3.31 -5.84 5.34
C GLY A 19 2.55 -4.52 5.23
N SER A 20 1.42 -4.50 4.50
CA SER A 20 0.58 -3.30 4.39
C SER A 20 -0.06 -2.90 5.71
N ASN A 21 -0.51 -3.87 6.53
CA ASN A 21 -1.10 -3.60 7.83
C ASN A 21 -0.07 -3.00 8.79
N ASN A 22 1.16 -3.53 8.82
CA ASN A 22 2.21 -3.04 9.70
C ASN A 22 2.54 -1.56 9.44
N LEU A 23 2.52 -1.10 8.19
CA LEU A 23 2.69 0.32 7.86
C LEU A 23 1.61 1.20 8.48
N HIS A 24 0.39 0.68 8.65
CA HIS A 24 -0.76 1.44 9.13
C HIS A 24 -0.93 1.35 10.65
N THR A 25 -0.51 0.25 11.28
CA THR A 25 -0.81 -0.01 12.70
C THR A 25 0.40 0.00 13.61
N GLU A 26 1.57 -0.42 13.11
CA GLU A 26 2.77 -0.62 13.94
C GLU A 26 3.85 0.44 13.67
N ALA A 27 3.85 1.07 12.49
CA ALA A 27 4.79 2.13 12.17
C ALA A 27 4.48 3.40 12.98
N THR A 28 5.52 3.98 13.59
CA THR A 28 5.45 5.28 14.28
C THR A 28 6.45 6.25 13.64
N PRO A 29 5.99 7.34 12.99
CA PRO A 29 4.58 7.69 12.72
C PRO A 29 3.94 6.75 11.68
N VAL A 30 2.61 6.68 11.67
CA VAL A 30 1.84 5.86 10.71
C VAL A 30 2.22 6.24 9.27
N VAL A 31 2.32 5.24 8.40
CA VAL A 31 2.84 5.38 7.04
C VAL A 31 1.77 5.03 6.00
N PHE A 32 1.52 5.92 5.04
CA PHE A 32 0.73 5.66 3.85
C PHE A 32 1.64 5.32 2.66
N HIS A 33 1.57 4.09 2.15
CA HIS A 33 2.37 3.63 1.00
C HIS A 33 1.96 4.27 -0.33
N ARG A 34 0.64 4.43 -0.54
CA ARG A 34 -0.01 5.04 -1.73
C ARG A 34 0.21 4.37 -3.09
N ASP A 35 1.06 3.36 -3.21
CA ASP A 35 1.26 2.61 -4.46
C ASP A 35 1.39 1.10 -4.27
N ILE A 36 0.38 0.48 -3.64
CA ILE A 36 0.33 -0.98 -3.44
C ILE A 36 -0.07 -1.64 -4.75
N LYS A 37 0.89 -2.31 -5.39
CA LYS A 37 0.70 -3.05 -6.65
C LYS A 37 1.64 -4.24 -6.73
N LYS A 38 1.34 -5.20 -7.60
CA LYS A 38 2.12 -6.45 -7.72
C LYS A 38 3.61 -6.22 -7.98
N SER A 39 3.99 -5.22 -8.79
CA SER A 39 5.42 -4.93 -9.04
C SER A 39 6.15 -4.37 -7.81
N ASN A 40 5.41 -3.86 -6.83
CA ASN A 40 5.94 -3.28 -5.58
C ASN A 40 5.83 -4.28 -4.43
N ILE A 41 5.54 -5.54 -4.73
CA ILE A 41 5.56 -6.67 -3.81
C ILE A 41 6.54 -7.71 -4.37
N PRO A 42 7.86 -7.49 -4.23
CA PRO A 42 8.84 -8.51 -4.56
C PRO A 42 8.61 -9.79 -3.76
N ILE A 43 8.87 -10.91 -4.42
CA ILE A 43 8.87 -12.25 -3.82
C ILE A 43 10.31 -12.74 -3.88
N ASP A 44 10.85 -13.13 -2.73
CA ASP A 44 12.21 -13.65 -2.64
C ASP A 44 12.32 -15.14 -3.04
N SER A 45 13.52 -15.71 -2.94
CA SER A 45 13.76 -17.12 -3.27
C SER A 45 13.08 -18.10 -2.30
N LYS A 46 12.64 -17.63 -1.13
CA LYS A 46 11.93 -18.40 -0.10
C LYS A 46 10.41 -18.26 -0.20
N LEU A 47 9.90 -17.59 -1.24
CA LEU A 47 8.48 -17.31 -1.46
C LEU A 47 7.86 -16.37 -0.41
N THR A 48 8.69 -15.59 0.27
CA THR A 48 8.23 -14.54 1.18
C THR A 48 7.97 -13.27 0.37
N ALA A 49 6.80 -12.67 0.59
CA ALA A 49 6.45 -11.40 -0.03
C ALA A 49 6.75 -10.24 0.91
N THR A 50 7.21 -9.11 0.38
CA THR A 50 7.49 -7.91 1.19
C THR A 50 7.05 -6.67 0.44
N VAL A 51 6.47 -5.70 1.14
CA VAL A 51 6.10 -4.40 0.56
C VAL A 51 7.37 -3.60 0.29
N ALA A 52 7.53 -3.12 -0.94
CA ALA A 52 8.69 -2.37 -1.40
C ALA A 52 8.26 -1.13 -2.21
N ASP A 53 9.24 -0.31 -2.59
CA ASP A 53 9.05 0.93 -3.35
C ASP A 53 8.22 1.98 -2.59
N PHE A 54 8.92 2.69 -1.69
CA PHE A 54 8.37 3.71 -0.81
C PHE A 54 8.49 5.13 -1.39
N GLU A 55 8.73 5.29 -2.69
CA GLU A 55 8.92 6.61 -3.30
C GLU A 55 7.70 7.53 -3.15
N LEU A 56 6.52 6.92 -3.04
CA LEU A 56 5.25 7.62 -2.83
C LEU A 56 4.82 7.65 -1.36
N LEU A 57 5.67 7.25 -0.41
CA LEU A 57 5.34 7.23 1.01
C LEU A 57 4.95 8.61 1.55
N ARG A 58 3.97 8.63 2.46
CA ARG A 58 3.61 9.79 3.27
C ARG A 58 3.39 9.38 4.72
N PHE A 59 3.72 10.26 5.64
CA PHE A 59 3.40 10.06 7.05
C PHE A 59 2.00 10.58 7.33
N ALA A 60 1.28 9.87 8.21
CA ALA A 60 0.03 10.37 8.73
C ALA A 60 0.27 11.63 9.57
N PRO A 61 -0.68 12.60 9.58
CA PRO A 61 -0.62 13.72 10.49
C PRO A 61 -0.53 13.22 11.94
N ILE A 62 0.39 13.78 12.72
CA ILE A 62 0.44 13.53 14.16
C ILE A 62 -0.70 14.34 14.78
N LEU A 63 -1.77 13.67 15.17
CA LEU A 63 -2.82 14.30 15.96
C LEU A 63 -2.23 14.50 17.36
N SER A 64 -2.00 15.75 17.76
CA SER A 64 -1.78 16.03 19.17
C SER A 64 -3.13 16.03 19.87
N ASP A 65 -3.19 15.54 21.12
CA ASP A 65 -4.42 15.41 21.91
C ASP A 65 -5.17 16.75 22.12
N TYR A 66 -4.53 17.88 21.75
CA TYR A 66 -5.02 19.24 21.91
C TYR A 66 -5.33 19.95 20.58
N GLU A 67 -5.04 19.35 19.42
CA GLU A 67 -5.32 19.95 18.11
C GLU A 67 -6.41 19.20 17.36
N VAL A 68 -7.46 19.92 16.95
CA VAL A 68 -8.48 19.45 15.99
C VAL A 68 -7.88 19.51 14.59
N GLY A 69 -6.85 18.70 14.33
CA GLY A 69 -6.28 18.49 13.01
C GLY A 69 -7.15 17.51 12.19
N PRO A 70 -7.06 17.54 10.86
CA PRO A 70 -7.72 16.54 10.03
C PRO A 70 -7.10 15.15 10.24
N ASN A 71 -7.94 14.11 10.41
CA ASN A 71 -7.50 12.69 10.44
C ASN A 71 -7.08 12.17 9.05
N TYR A 72 -6.77 13.06 8.11
CA TYR A 72 -6.43 12.76 6.72
C TYR A 72 -5.26 13.64 6.27
N ALA A 73 -4.48 13.15 5.31
CA ALA A 73 -3.45 13.93 4.64
C ALA A 73 -3.90 14.26 3.21
N SER A 74 -4.09 15.56 2.91
CA SER A 74 -4.34 16.01 1.54
C SER A 74 -3.02 16.13 0.78
N THR A 75 -2.92 15.49 -0.39
CA THR A 75 -1.72 15.49 -1.23
C THR A 75 -2.11 15.45 -2.70
N ASP A 76 -1.19 15.84 -3.59
CA ASP A 76 -1.35 15.62 -5.03
C ASP A 76 -1.69 14.16 -5.35
N VAL A 77 -2.50 13.96 -6.39
CA VAL A 77 -2.83 12.64 -6.92
C VAL A 77 -1.55 11.95 -7.40
N ARG A 78 -1.22 10.82 -6.77
CA ARG A 78 -0.07 9.97 -7.12
C ARG A 78 -0.46 8.50 -7.00
N GLY A 79 0.24 7.63 -7.73
CA GLY A 79 0.03 6.20 -7.74
C GLY A 79 0.00 5.65 -9.17
N THR A 80 -0.18 4.35 -9.29
CA THR A 80 -0.28 3.70 -10.60
C THR A 80 -1.69 3.84 -11.18
N PRO A 81 -1.85 4.37 -12.42
CA PRO A 81 -3.14 4.39 -13.09
C PRO A 81 -3.74 2.98 -13.20
N LEU A 82 -4.99 2.81 -12.79
CA LEU A 82 -5.70 1.54 -12.94
C LEU A 82 -5.99 1.31 -14.43
N SER A 83 -5.29 0.34 -15.04
CA SER A 83 -5.39 0.04 -16.47
C SER A 83 -6.76 -0.49 -16.94
N CYS A 84 -7.76 -0.70 -16.07
CA CYS A 84 -8.96 -1.47 -16.42
C CYS A 84 -10.32 -0.80 -16.19
N PHE A 85 -10.43 0.53 -16.02
CA PHE A 85 -11.75 1.18 -15.92
C PHE A 85 -12.02 2.10 -17.12
N PRO A 86 -12.75 1.62 -18.15
CA PRO A 86 -13.21 2.46 -19.26
C PRO A 86 -14.38 3.41 -18.91
N SER A 87 -14.85 3.50 -17.66
CA SER A 87 -16.14 4.18 -17.41
C SER A 87 -16.33 4.82 -16.03
N TYR A 88 -15.27 5.30 -15.39
CA TYR A 88 -15.42 6.22 -14.25
C TYR A 88 -14.49 7.42 -14.43
N SER A 89 -14.62 8.08 -15.56
CA SER A 89 -14.28 9.50 -15.64
C SER A 89 -15.27 10.22 -14.73
N LEU A 90 -14.74 10.77 -13.64
CA LEU A 90 -15.23 11.93 -12.88
C LEU A 90 -16.60 12.46 -13.36
N ALA A 91 -17.65 12.15 -12.61
CA ALA A 91 -18.79 13.03 -12.52
C ALA A 91 -18.50 14.01 -11.38
N GLU A 92 -18.18 15.24 -11.80
CA GLU A 92 -18.01 16.50 -11.04
C GLU A 92 -16.75 16.69 -10.17
#